data_AF-A0A4R7P468-F1
#
_entry.id   AF-A0A4R7P468-F1
#
_cell.length_a   1.000
_cell.length_b   1.000
_cell.length_c   1.000
_cell.angle_alpha   90.00
_cell.angle_beta   90.00
_cell.angle_gamma   90.00
#
_symmetry.space_group_name_H-M   'P 1'
#
loop_
_entity.id
_entity.type
_entity.pdbx_description
1 polymer ?
#
loop_
_entity_poly.entity_id
_entity_poly.type
_entity_poly.pdbx_seq_one_letter_code
_entity_poly.pdbx_strand_id
1 'polypeptide(L)' 'MSKLIQFVLLGAAIWFGLRLYRQWKLNQDRVDSPRGQERFERMVRCSTCGVHLPASAVSANGQCGKCSN' A
#
# COMPACT_ATOMS: atom_id res chain seq x y z
N MET A 1 -19.62 44.90 1.31
CA MET A 1 -19.03 43.54 1.15
C MET A 1 -18.82 42.90 2.51
N SER A 2 -19.73 42.01 2.94
CA SER A 2 -19.63 41.35 4.25
C SER A 2 -18.53 40.28 4.22
N LYS A 3 -17.38 40.57 4.82
CA LYS A 3 -16.16 39.74 4.83
C LYS A 3 -16.43 38.32 5.39
N LEU A 4 -17.45 38.18 6.23
CA LEU A 4 -17.88 36.91 6.82
C LEU A 4 -18.25 35.85 5.78
N ILE A 5 -19.02 36.24 4.74
CA ILE A 5 -19.44 35.32 3.68
C ILE A 5 -18.22 34.84 2.89
N GLN A 6 -17.23 35.72 2.70
CA GLN A 6 -16.00 35.42 1.99
C GLN A 6 -15.12 34.42 2.76
N PHE A 7 -15.04 34.56 4.09
CA PHE A 7 -14.35 33.58 4.95
C PHE A 7 -15.02 32.21 4.95
N VAL A 8 -16.36 32.16 5.02
CA VAL A 8 -17.11 30.89 4.97
C VAL A 8 -16.92 30.20 3.62
N LEU A 9 -16.99 30.94 2.51
CA LEU A 9 -16.75 30.40 1.17
C LEU A 9 -15.32 29.89 1.00
N LEU A 10 -14.32 30.62 1.51
CA LEU A 10 -12.92 30.19 1.49
C LEU A 10 -12.71 28.91 2.29
N GLY A 11 -13.24 28.85 3.52
CA GLY A 11 -13.15 27.65 4.36
C GLY A 11 -13.81 26.43 3.69
N ALA A 12 -15.01 26.63 3.14
CA ALA A 12 -15.73 25.57 2.41
C ALA A 12 -14.97 25.10 1.17
N ALA A 13 -14.42 26.02 0.37
CA ALA A 13 -13.63 25.69 -0.81
C ALA A 13 -12.37 24.88 -0.47
N ILE A 14 -11.64 25.30 0.57
CA ILE A 14 -10.44 24.59 1.06
C ILE A 14 -10.82 23.18 1.53
N TRP A 15 -11.90 23.07 2.32
CA TRP A 15 -12.36 21.78 2.84
C TRP A 15 -12.78 20.82 1.73
N PHE A 16 -13.55 21.32 0.75
CA PHE A 16 -14.02 20.53 -0.38
C PHE A 16 -12.87 20.10 -1.29
N GLY A 17 -11.93 21.01 -1.57
CA GLY A 17 -10.71 20.72 -2.32
C GLY A 17 -9.84 19.67 -1.64
N LEU A 18 -9.62 19.77 -0.32
CA LEU A 18 -8.89 18.78 0.46
C LEU A 18 -9.55 17.40 0.42
N ARG A 19 -10.89 17.35 0.50
CA ARG A 19 -11.64 16.09 0.46
C ARG A 19 -11.50 15.39 -0.89
N LEU A 20 -11.64 16.12 -2.00
CA LEU A 20 -11.43 15.59 -3.35
C LEU A 20 -9.98 15.17 -3.58
N TYR A 21 -9.02 16.00 -3.17
CA TYR A 21 -7.59 15.70 -3.30
C TYR A 21 -7.22 14.42 -2.55
N ARG A 22 -7.74 14.21 -1.33
CA ARG A 22 -7.51 12.96 -0.57
C ARG A 22 -8.06 11.74 -1.30
N GLN A 23 -9.26 11.82 -1.87
CA GLN A 23 -9.85 10.70 -2.61
C GLN A 23 -9.05 10.36 -3.88
N TRP A 24 -8.62 11.38 -4.62
CA TRP A 24 -7.80 11.18 -5.82
C TRP A 24 -6.43 10.63 -5.46
N LYS A 25 -5.80 11.17 -4.41
CA LYS A 25 -4.52 10.68 -3.91
C LYS A 25 -4.60 9.23 -3.43
N LEU A 26 -5.65 8.81 -2.74
CA LEU A 26 -5.87 7.40 -2.37
C LEU A 26 -5.94 6.47 -3.60
N ASN A 27 -6.50 6.97 -4.71
CA ASN A 27 -6.56 6.20 -5.96
C ASN A 27 -5.22 6.23 -6.71
N GLN A 28 -4.46 7.31 -6.57
CA GLN A 28 -3.12 7.46 -7.15
C GLN A 28 -2.05 6.70 -6.36
N ASP A 29 -2.14 6.63 -5.03
CA ASP A 29 -1.32 5.76 -4.18
C ASP A 29 -1.54 4.26 -4.50
N ARG A 30 -2.67 3.87 -5.10
CA ARG A 30 -2.85 2.52 -5.65
C ARG A 30 -2.11 2.29 -6.96
N VAL A 31 -1.77 3.35 -7.70
CA VAL A 31 -1.05 3.29 -8.97
C VAL A 31 0.45 3.58 -8.79
N ASP A 32 0.82 4.36 -7.77
CA ASP A 32 2.17 4.91 -7.56
C ASP A 32 2.81 4.59 -6.20
N SER A 33 2.25 3.67 -5.40
CA SER A 33 2.91 3.20 -4.16
C SER A 33 3.60 1.85 -4.35
N PRO A 34 4.92 1.82 -4.62
CA PRO A 34 5.75 0.66 -4.35
C PRO A 34 6.19 0.56 -2.88
N ARG A 35 5.49 1.19 -1.90
CA ARG A 35 5.95 1.24 -0.49
C ARG A 35 4.92 0.94 0.60
N GLY A 36 3.71 0.51 0.25
CA GLY A 36 2.68 0.15 1.24
C GLY A 36 2.13 -1.26 1.11
N GLN A 37 2.83 -2.11 0.36
CA GLN A 37 2.41 -3.50 0.21
C GLN A 37 2.83 -4.23 1.49
N GLU A 38 1.95 -4.23 2.49
CA GLU A 38 1.74 -5.43 3.31
C GLU A 38 1.37 -6.54 2.33
N ARG A 39 2.39 -7.06 1.61
CA ARG A 39 2.28 -8.30 0.86
C ARG A 39 2.01 -9.32 1.94
N PHE A 40 0.74 -9.68 2.09
CA PHE A 40 0.35 -11.00 2.52
C PHE A 40 0.92 -11.98 1.49
N GLU A 41 2.24 -12.14 1.54
CA GLU A 41 2.97 -13.01 0.64
C GLU A 41 2.62 -14.42 1.10
N ARG A 42 2.05 -15.21 0.19
CA ARG A 42 1.57 -16.55 0.52
C ARG A 42 2.73 -17.32 1.17
N MET A 43 2.58 -17.63 2.45
CA MET A 43 3.57 -18.42 3.17
C MET A 43 3.50 -19.84 2.63
N VAL A 44 4.63 -20.33 2.13
CA VAL A 44 4.75 -21.68 1.60
C VAL A 44 5.76 -22.45 2.46
N ARG A 45 5.51 -23.75 2.61
CA ARG A 45 6.38 -24.63 3.38
C ARG A 45 7.50 -25.13 2.47
N CYS A 46 8.76 -24.94 2.88
CA CYS A 46 9.90 -25.55 2.21
C CYS A 46 9.77 -27.08 2.24
N SER A 47 9.96 -27.74 1.09
CA SER A 47 9.84 -29.20 0.98
C SER A 47 10.97 -29.95 1.70
N THR A 48 12.17 -29.37 1.76
CA THR A 48 13.36 -30.01 2.37
C THR A 48 13.40 -29.83 3.89
N CYS A 49 13.12 -28.62 4.37
CA CYS A 49 13.39 -28.24 5.76
C CYS A 49 12.10 -27.99 6.57
N GLY A 50 10.93 -27.98 5.91
CA GLY A 50 9.64 -27.88 6.57
C GLY A 50 9.31 -26.52 7.19
N VAL A 51 10.20 -25.53 7.06
CA VAL A 51 10.03 -24.16 7.58
C VAL A 51 9.05 -23.39 6.70
N HIS A 52 8.20 -22.55 7.33
CA HIS A 52 7.32 -21.63 6.63
C HIS A 52 8.09 -20.36 6.25
N LEU A 53 8.17 -20.10 4.95
CA LEU A 53 8.82 -18.92 4.40
C LEU A 53 7.90 -18.24 3.37
N PRO A 54 8.07 -16.94 3.12
CA PRO A 54 7.37 -16.28 2.02
C PRO A 54 7.73 -16.93 0.69
N ALA A 55 6.78 -17.00 -0.24
CA ALA A 55 6.98 -17.58 -1.57
C ALA A 55 8.17 -16.97 -2.34
N SER A 56 8.53 -15.72 -2.07
CA SER A 56 9.72 -15.08 -2.66
C SER A 56 11.05 -15.69 -2.21
N ALA A 57 11.09 -16.36 -1.05
CA ALA A 57 12.29 -16.96 -0.48
C ALA A 57 12.42 -18.47 -0.80
N VAL A 58 11.50 -19.03 -1.59
CA VAL A 58 11.50 -20.42 -2.02
C VAL A 58 11.80 -20.48 -3.52
N SER A 59 12.82 -21.26 -3.89
CA SER A 59 13.20 -21.50 -5.28
C SER A 59 12.10 -22.28 -6.02
N ALA A 60 12.09 -22.25 -7.35
CA ALA A 60 11.09 -22.94 -8.18
C ALA A 60 10.93 -24.44 -7.86
N ASN A 61 11.98 -25.07 -7.32
CA ASN A 61 12.00 -26.46 -6.87
C ASN A 61 11.42 -26.69 -5.46
N GLY A 62 10.82 -25.67 -4.81
CA GLY A 62 10.26 -25.79 -3.46
C GLY A 62 11.29 -25.75 -2.33
N GLN A 63 12.54 -25.44 -2.65
CA GLN A 63 13.66 -25.40 -1.70
C GLN A 63 13.91 -23.97 -1.22
N CYS A 64 14.17 -23.79 0.09
CA CYS A 64 14.59 -22.49 0.60
C CYS A 64 16.10 -22.27 0.39
N GLY A 65 16.55 -21.01 0.32
CA GLY A 65 17.96 -20.67 0.06
C GLY A 65 18.96 -21.30 1.03
N LYS A 66 18.54 -21.61 2.26
CA LYS A 66 19.38 -22.31 3.25
C LYS A 66 19.54 -23.81 2.96
N CYS A 67 18.60 -24.42 2.23
CA CYS A 67 18.58 -25.85 1.94
C CYS A 67 18.86 -26.15 0.45
N SER A 68 19.20 -25.13 -0.33
CA SER A 68 19.61 -25.20 -1.74
C SER A 68 21.14 -25.22 -1.91
N ASN A 69 21.91 -25.27 -0.81
CA ASN A 69 23.37 -25.30 -0.81
C ASN A 69 23.90 -26.35 0.16
#